data_AF-A0A842RXN8-F1
#
_entry.id   AF-A0A842RXN8-F1
#
_cell.length_a   1.000
_cell.length_b   1.000
_cell.length_c   1.000
_cell.angle_alpha   90.00
_cell.angle_beta   90.00
_cell.angle_gamma   90.00
#
_symmetry.space_group_name_H-M   'P 1'
#
loop_
_entity.id
_entity.type
_entity.pdbx_description
1 polymer ?
#
loop_
_entity_poly.entity_id
_entity_poly.type
_entity_poly.pdbx_seq_one_letter_code
_entity_poly.pdbx_strand_id
1 'polypeptide(L)'
;MGRNAKKEAKQKGFKKLPMTTLYGRPKSMKMMFSKYKPDTVREIGEYMKSIDPSFVETSSGGGRNNTFYLLAEQKKLYVELLDKMGGFNVHNASNHVEKIEIYTENQNHVQDIVNVINGIWDDGIFPHMEWDKLEKKFKVGRDQIKSTWEKYLSGQIEAAPSTQASGEGKVCEKCGKQNLASSNFCVECGENLQ
;
A
#
# COMPACT_ATOMS: atom_id res chain seq x y z
N MET A 1 24.88 -12.43 6.82
CA MET A 1 24.47 -11.01 6.68
C MET A 1 22.95 -10.99 6.69
N GLY A 2 22.31 -10.21 7.57
CA GLY A 2 20.85 -10.17 7.67
C GLY A 2 20.17 -9.61 6.42
N ARG A 3 18.93 -10.03 6.16
CA ARG A 3 18.08 -9.50 5.08
C ARG A 3 17.85 -8.00 5.27
N ASN A 4 17.97 -7.22 4.19
CA ASN A 4 17.77 -5.77 4.20
C ASN A 4 16.63 -5.43 3.25
N ALA A 5 15.45 -5.15 3.81
CA ALA A 5 14.22 -4.96 3.04
C ALA A 5 14.38 -3.91 1.94
N LYS A 6 15.02 -2.77 2.22
CA LYS A 6 15.25 -1.71 1.22
C LYS A 6 16.13 -2.18 0.06
N LYS A 7 17.26 -2.83 0.37
CA LYS A 7 18.20 -3.32 -0.64
C LYS A 7 17.54 -4.40 -1.50
N GLU A 8 16.81 -5.32 -0.87
CA GLU A 8 16.10 -6.41 -1.54
C GLU A 8 14.97 -5.90 -2.43
N ALA A 9 14.13 -4.98 -1.92
CA ALA A 9 13.07 -4.34 -2.69
C ALA A 9 13.62 -3.64 -3.93
N LYS A 10 14.77 -2.94 -3.80
CA LYS A 10 15.45 -2.30 -4.94
C LYS A 10 15.96 -3.33 -5.95
N GLN A 11 16.64 -4.38 -5.50
CA GLN A 11 17.18 -5.43 -6.36
C GLN A 11 16.08 -6.17 -7.13
N LYS A 12 14.94 -6.40 -6.48
CA LYS A 12 13.78 -7.11 -7.05
C LYS A 12 12.81 -6.19 -7.80
N GLY A 13 13.11 -4.90 -7.94
CA GLY A 13 12.34 -3.98 -8.77
C GLY A 13 11.03 -3.49 -8.16
N PHE A 14 10.80 -3.64 -6.85
CA PHE A 14 9.56 -3.18 -6.18
C PHE A 14 9.33 -1.68 -6.33
N LYS A 15 10.41 -0.89 -6.43
CA LYS A 15 10.34 0.56 -6.69
C LYS A 15 9.82 0.93 -8.08
N LYS A 16 9.61 -0.05 -8.97
CA LYS A 16 8.99 0.13 -10.29
C LYS A 16 7.49 -0.20 -10.29
N LEU A 17 6.97 -0.77 -9.20
CA LEU A 17 5.54 -1.07 -9.06
C LEU A 17 4.72 0.21 -8.93
N PRO A 18 3.41 0.16 -9.22
CA PRO A 18 2.50 1.24 -8.89
C PRO A 18 2.65 1.65 -7.42
N MET A 19 2.68 2.96 -7.19
CA MET A 19 2.91 3.54 -5.87
C MET A 19 1.70 4.35 -5.43
N THR A 20 1.22 4.09 -4.22
CA THR A 20 0.28 4.97 -3.51
C THR A 20 1.00 5.64 -2.35
N THR A 21 0.79 6.94 -2.16
CA THR A 21 1.33 7.68 -1.02
C THR A 21 0.21 8.10 -0.09
N LEU A 22 0.29 7.68 1.17
CA LEU A 22 -0.56 8.16 2.26
C LEU A 22 0.25 9.08 3.17
N TYR A 23 -0.47 9.93 3.88
CA TYR A 23 0.09 10.83 4.89
C TYR A 23 -0.73 10.74 6.15
N GLY A 24 -0.10 10.88 7.31
CA GLY A 24 -0.82 10.79 8.59
C GLY A 24 0.07 11.09 9.78
N ARG A 25 -0.34 10.60 10.94
CA ARG A 25 0.48 10.56 12.14
C ARG A 25 0.19 9.30 12.94
N PRO A 26 1.14 8.84 13.76
CA PRO A 26 0.89 7.75 14.66
C PRO A 26 -0.08 8.16 15.79
N LYS A 27 -0.78 7.18 16.35
CA LYS A 27 -1.56 7.37 17.58
C LYS A 27 -0.65 7.26 18.80
N SER A 28 0.32 6.35 18.73
CA SER A 28 1.25 6.06 19.81
C SER A 28 2.66 5.70 19.32
N MET A 29 3.64 5.90 20.20
CA MET A 29 5.04 5.58 19.96
C MET A 29 5.49 4.49 20.92
N LYS A 30 6.00 3.37 20.40
CA LYS A 30 6.69 2.37 21.21
C LYS A 30 8.15 2.73 21.34
N MET A 31 8.59 2.98 22.57
CA MET A 31 10.00 3.22 22.86
C MET A 31 10.79 1.92 22.85
N MET A 32 11.95 1.97 22.21
CA MET A 32 12.99 0.95 22.22
C MET A 32 14.28 1.61 22.75
N PHE A 33 15.26 0.81 23.18
CA PHE A 33 16.45 1.26 23.91
C PHE A 33 17.06 2.59 23.40
N SER A 34 17.26 2.72 22.08
CA SER A 34 17.79 3.93 21.44
C SER A 34 16.95 4.42 20.25
N LYS A 35 15.73 3.89 20.10
CA LYS A 35 14.88 4.10 18.94
C LYS A 35 13.43 4.21 19.36
N TYR A 36 12.59 4.63 18.45
CA TYR A 36 11.15 4.58 18.60
C TYR A 36 10.56 3.83 17.41
N LYS A 37 9.37 3.29 17.60
CA LYS A 37 8.58 2.67 16.53
C LYS A 37 7.14 3.18 16.62
N PRO A 38 6.63 3.85 15.59
CA PRO A 38 5.22 4.24 15.55
C PRO A 38 4.33 2.99 15.49
N ASP A 39 3.14 3.06 16.06
CA ASP A 39 2.13 2.01 15.92
C ASP A 39 1.73 1.76 14.47
N THR A 40 1.70 2.78 13.63
CA THR A 40 1.49 2.63 12.17
C THR A 40 2.42 1.56 11.57
N VAL A 41 3.71 1.58 11.90
CA VAL A 41 4.68 0.58 11.40
C VAL A 41 4.39 -0.80 11.97
N ARG A 42 4.00 -0.87 13.25
CA ARG A 42 3.69 -2.13 13.92
C ARG A 42 2.48 -2.79 13.27
N GLU A 43 1.38 -2.06 13.12
CA GLU A 43 0.11 -2.57 12.59
C GLU A 43 0.23 -2.98 11.12
N ILE A 44 0.89 -2.16 10.27
CA ILE A 44 1.17 -2.55 8.88
C ILE A 44 2.07 -3.80 8.85
N GLY A 45 3.09 -3.86 9.71
CA GLY A 45 4.00 -5.00 9.79
C GLY A 45 3.29 -6.29 10.20
N GLU A 46 2.38 -6.22 11.17
CA GLU A 46 1.56 -7.35 11.62
C GLU A 46 0.63 -7.85 10.49
N TYR A 47 -0.04 -6.94 9.78
CA TYR A 47 -0.80 -7.27 8.57
C TYR A 47 0.07 -7.97 7.53
N MET A 48 1.19 -7.35 7.12
CA MET A 48 2.07 -7.90 6.08
C MET A 48 2.63 -9.27 6.47
N LYS A 49 2.99 -9.46 7.74
CA LYS A 49 3.44 -10.75 8.27
C LYS A 49 2.35 -11.82 8.24
N SER A 50 1.08 -11.44 8.42
CA SER A 50 -0.05 -12.38 8.39
C SER A 50 -0.32 -12.93 6.99
N ILE A 51 -0.05 -12.13 5.94
CA ILE A 51 -0.30 -12.52 4.55
C ILE A 51 0.93 -13.10 3.84
N ASP A 52 2.14 -12.87 4.36
CA ASP A 52 3.39 -13.28 3.71
C ASP A 52 4.44 -13.77 4.73
N PRO A 53 4.77 -15.08 4.74
CA PRO A 53 5.79 -15.62 5.63
C PRO A 53 7.21 -15.14 5.28
N SER A 54 7.42 -14.59 4.08
CA SER A 54 8.71 -14.01 3.66
C SER A 54 8.96 -12.60 4.21
N PHE A 55 8.04 -12.07 5.03
CA PHE A 55 8.08 -10.73 5.56
C PHE A 55 9.43 -10.35 6.19
N VAL A 56 9.95 -9.19 5.78
CA VAL A 56 11.15 -8.58 6.35
C VAL A 56 10.86 -7.13 6.72
N GLU A 57 11.20 -6.78 7.95
CA GLU A 57 11.21 -5.40 8.42
C GLU A 57 12.65 -4.94 8.67
N THR A 58 13.00 -3.77 8.15
CA THR A 58 14.24 -3.06 8.54
C THR A 58 13.97 -1.58 8.75
N SER A 59 14.88 -0.88 9.41
CA SER A 59 14.78 0.56 9.65
C SER A 59 16.12 1.25 9.41
N SER A 60 16.05 2.52 9.00
CA SER A 60 17.20 3.43 8.94
C SER A 60 16.78 4.82 9.37
N GLY A 61 17.73 5.66 9.77
CA GLY A 61 17.43 7.01 10.20
C GLY A 61 18.17 7.38 11.49
N GLY A 62 17.77 8.49 12.07
CA GLY A 62 18.32 9.04 13.30
C GLY A 62 17.23 9.59 14.21
N GLY A 63 17.60 10.34 15.25
CA GLY A 63 16.66 10.76 16.29
C GLY A 63 15.48 11.64 15.84
N ARG A 64 15.54 12.26 14.64
CA ARG A 64 14.49 13.16 14.14
C ARG A 64 13.73 12.65 12.91
N ASN A 65 14.30 11.70 12.19
CA ASN A 65 13.67 11.12 11.02
C ASN A 65 14.02 9.65 11.00
N ASN A 66 13.02 8.79 10.96
CA ASN A 66 13.19 7.36 10.81
C ASN A 66 12.40 6.88 9.60
N THR A 67 13.00 5.98 8.84
CA THR A 67 12.35 5.29 7.74
C THR A 67 12.31 3.81 8.05
N PHE A 68 11.11 3.25 7.98
CA PHE A 68 10.84 1.83 8.14
C PHE A 68 10.55 1.23 6.77
N TYR A 69 11.12 0.07 6.52
CA TYR A 69 11.04 -0.65 5.25
C TYR A 69 10.42 -2.01 5.54
N LEU A 70 9.22 -2.22 5.02
CA LEU A 70 8.43 -3.44 5.20
C LEU A 70 8.32 -4.14 3.85
N LEU A 71 8.78 -5.37 3.75
CA LEU A 71 8.80 -6.13 2.50
C LEU A 71 8.09 -7.46 2.69
N ALA A 72 7.01 -7.67 1.94
CA ALA A 72 6.32 -8.94 1.75
C ALA A 72 6.58 -9.38 0.30
N GLU A 73 7.61 -10.20 0.14
CA GLU A 73 8.17 -10.51 -1.18
C GLU A 73 7.23 -11.36 -2.04
N GLN A 74 6.68 -12.43 -1.48
CA GLN A 74 5.81 -13.36 -2.20
C GLN A 74 4.50 -12.69 -2.62
N LYS A 75 4.04 -11.69 -1.86
CA LYS A 75 2.85 -10.88 -2.17
C LYS A 75 3.13 -9.67 -3.04
N LYS A 76 4.37 -9.47 -3.50
CA LYS A 76 4.77 -8.26 -4.27
C LYS A 76 4.29 -6.96 -3.62
N LEU A 77 4.46 -6.86 -2.30
CA LEU A 77 4.09 -5.70 -1.50
C LEU A 77 5.30 -5.15 -0.77
N TYR A 78 5.56 -3.86 -0.94
CA TYR A 78 6.63 -3.15 -0.26
C TYR A 78 6.12 -1.82 0.28
N VAL A 79 6.44 -1.49 1.52
CA VAL A 79 6.02 -0.24 2.18
C VAL A 79 7.24 0.48 2.73
N GLU A 80 7.35 1.76 2.42
CA GLU A 80 8.27 2.69 3.08
C GLU A 80 7.49 3.67 3.94
N LEU A 81 7.73 3.67 5.25
CA LEU A 81 7.15 4.64 6.16
C LEU A 81 8.24 5.58 6.64
N LEU A 82 8.18 6.83 6.20
CA LEU A 82 9.03 7.92 6.68
C LEU A 82 8.30 8.68 7.78
N ASP A 83 8.77 8.51 9.01
CA ASP A 83 8.39 9.31 10.15
C ASP A 83 9.31 10.54 10.29
N LYS A 84 8.70 11.71 10.43
CA LYS A 84 9.39 12.98 10.71
C LYS A 84 8.89 13.56 12.03
N MET A 85 9.82 13.78 12.95
CA MET A 85 9.55 14.50 14.19
C MET A 85 9.59 16.03 13.99
N GLY A 86 8.64 16.72 14.60
CA GLY A 86 8.59 18.16 14.82
C GLY A 86 8.51 18.44 16.31
N GLY A 87 9.64 18.76 16.95
CA GLY A 87 9.71 19.07 18.37
C GLY A 87 10.95 18.47 19.03
N PHE A 88 11.01 18.57 20.36
CA PHE A 88 12.10 18.03 21.18
C PHE A 88 11.74 16.70 21.86
N ASN A 89 10.46 16.38 22.01
CA ASN A 89 9.99 15.18 22.71
C ASN A 89 9.53 14.11 21.74
N VAL A 90 10.37 13.07 21.59
CA VAL A 90 10.15 11.91 20.71
C VAL A 90 9.06 10.95 21.20
N HIS A 91 8.65 11.08 22.46
CA HIS A 91 7.64 10.21 23.06
C HIS A 91 6.21 10.65 22.69
N ASN A 92 6.02 11.91 22.31
CA ASN A 92 4.70 12.43 22.03
C ASN A 92 4.36 12.23 20.55
N ALA A 93 3.45 11.30 20.26
CA ALA A 93 3.00 10.99 18.90
C ALA A 93 2.49 12.22 18.12
N SER A 94 1.95 13.26 18.79
CA SER A 94 1.52 14.48 18.11
C SER A 94 2.67 15.34 17.56
N ASN A 95 3.91 15.07 18.00
CA ASN A 95 5.10 15.68 17.40
C ASN A 95 5.50 14.99 16.09
N HIS A 96 4.87 13.87 15.72
CA HIS A 96 5.26 13.07 14.58
C HIS A 96 4.28 13.25 13.43
N VAL A 97 4.81 13.18 12.22
CA VAL A 97 4.04 13.08 10.99
C VAL A 97 4.70 12.08 10.05
N GLU A 98 3.88 11.33 9.33
CA GLU A 98 4.30 10.19 8.55
C GLU A 98 3.96 10.37 7.07
N LYS A 99 4.86 9.88 6.22
CA LYS A 99 4.61 9.62 4.80
C LYS A 99 4.78 8.12 4.56
N ILE A 100 3.76 7.49 4.00
CA ILE A 100 3.67 6.05 3.82
C ILE A 100 3.56 5.78 2.32
N GLU A 101 4.58 5.18 1.74
CA GLU A 101 4.65 4.85 0.32
C GLU A 101 4.45 3.33 0.16
N ILE A 102 3.36 2.96 -0.50
CA ILE A 102 2.94 1.57 -0.72
C ILE A 102 3.18 1.22 -2.18
N TYR A 103 4.05 0.24 -2.42
CA TYR A 103 4.43 -0.25 -3.74
C TYR A 103 3.82 -1.63 -3.96
N THR A 104 2.85 -1.74 -4.87
CA THR A 104 2.19 -3.02 -5.17
C THR A 104 1.39 -2.95 -6.48
N GLU A 105 1.23 -4.09 -7.14
CA GLU A 105 0.30 -4.24 -8.28
C GLU A 105 -1.14 -4.48 -7.79
N ASN A 106 -1.31 -4.96 -6.56
CA ASN A 106 -2.60 -5.36 -6.00
C ASN A 106 -3.21 -4.25 -5.16
N GLN A 107 -4.25 -3.59 -5.69
CA GLN A 107 -4.93 -2.50 -4.99
C GLN A 107 -5.62 -2.93 -3.68
N ASN A 108 -5.95 -4.21 -3.52
CA ASN A 108 -6.50 -4.72 -2.25
C ASN A 108 -5.49 -4.57 -1.12
N HIS A 109 -4.18 -4.71 -1.38
CA HIS A 109 -3.18 -4.47 -0.35
C HIS A 109 -3.12 -3.00 0.08
N VAL A 110 -3.35 -2.08 -0.86
CA VAL A 110 -3.43 -0.64 -0.53
C VAL A 110 -4.64 -0.40 0.36
N GLN A 111 -5.80 -0.96 0.00
CA GLN A 111 -7.02 -0.84 0.79
C GLN A 111 -6.88 -1.43 2.19
N ASP A 112 -6.33 -2.64 2.31
CA ASP A 112 -6.14 -3.29 3.60
C ASP A 112 -5.21 -2.46 4.49
N ILE A 113 -4.12 -1.91 3.93
CA ILE A 113 -3.24 -1.01 4.68
C ILE A 113 -3.96 0.28 5.11
N VAL A 114 -4.77 0.88 4.23
CA VAL A 114 -5.61 2.03 4.59
C VAL A 114 -6.54 1.69 5.75
N ASN A 115 -7.21 0.54 5.69
CA ASN A 115 -8.12 0.08 6.73
C ASN A 115 -7.39 -0.18 8.05
N VAL A 116 -6.21 -0.81 7.99
CA VAL A 116 -5.35 -1.06 9.16
C VAL A 116 -4.97 0.27 9.83
N ILE A 117 -4.48 1.24 9.06
CA ILE A 117 -4.05 2.54 9.63
C ILE A 117 -5.26 3.32 10.16
N ASN A 118 -6.38 3.34 9.42
CA ASN A 118 -7.59 4.02 9.87
C ASN A 118 -8.15 3.40 11.16
N GLY A 119 -8.10 2.07 11.26
CA GLY A 119 -8.56 1.30 12.42
C GLY A 119 -7.69 1.45 13.68
N ILE A 120 -6.53 2.10 13.60
CA ILE A 120 -5.78 2.53 14.80
C ILE A 120 -6.61 3.55 15.60
N TRP A 121 -7.45 4.33 14.92
CA TRP A 121 -8.25 5.41 15.48
C TRP A 121 -9.71 5.00 15.57
N ASP A 122 -10.30 5.16 16.76
CA ASP A 122 -11.67 4.70 17.03
C ASP A 122 -12.72 5.49 16.21
N ASP A 123 -12.41 6.75 15.88
CA ASP A 123 -13.18 7.69 15.06
C ASP A 123 -12.56 7.93 13.66
N GLY A 124 -11.63 7.07 13.25
CA GLY A 124 -10.89 7.17 12.00
C GLY A 124 -9.78 8.21 12.02
N ILE A 125 -8.96 8.28 10.97
CA ILE A 125 -7.71 9.05 10.99
C ILE A 125 -7.92 10.58 10.88
N PHE A 126 -8.97 11.04 10.20
CA PHE A 126 -9.11 12.46 9.83
C PHE A 126 -9.16 13.44 11.01
N PRO A 127 -9.88 13.18 12.12
CA PRO A 127 -9.89 14.05 13.30
C PRO A 127 -8.50 14.25 13.92
N HIS A 128 -7.58 13.33 13.68
CA HIS A 128 -6.25 13.31 14.27
C HIS A 128 -5.16 13.80 13.33
N MET A 129 -5.51 14.27 12.13
CA MET A 129 -4.54 14.76 11.17
C MET A 129 -3.91 16.08 11.63
N GLU A 130 -2.57 16.11 11.66
CA GLU A 130 -1.80 17.33 11.93
C GLU A 130 -1.54 18.08 10.61
N TRP A 131 -2.61 18.62 10.01
CA TRP A 131 -2.59 19.18 8.66
C TRP A 131 -1.44 20.16 8.42
N ASP A 132 -1.30 21.18 9.26
CA ASP A 132 -0.26 22.22 9.06
C ASP A 132 1.16 21.63 9.16
N LYS A 133 1.37 20.62 10.01
CA LYS A 133 2.65 19.93 10.13
C LYS A 133 2.92 19.07 8.89
N LEU A 134 1.91 18.36 8.40
CA LEU A 134 1.99 17.54 7.19
C LEU A 134 2.37 18.38 5.97
N GLU A 135 1.63 19.47 5.74
CA GLU A 135 1.89 20.39 4.64
C GLU A 135 3.30 20.98 4.73
N LYS A 136 3.70 21.45 5.91
CA LYS A 136 5.04 22.03 6.13
C LYS A 136 6.17 21.01 5.96
N LYS A 137 6.03 19.80 6.49
CA LYS A 137 7.11 18.78 6.53
C LYS A 137 7.26 18.03 5.23
N PHE A 138 6.18 17.85 4.47
CA PHE A 138 6.19 17.10 3.21
C PHE A 138 5.94 17.95 1.98
N LYS A 139 5.62 19.24 2.11
CA LYS A 139 5.34 20.17 1.00
C LYS A 139 4.22 19.62 0.10
N VAL A 140 3.16 19.14 0.72
CA VAL A 140 1.98 18.53 0.09
C VAL A 140 0.75 19.36 0.47
N GLY A 141 -0.26 19.46 -0.39
CA GLY A 141 -1.51 20.18 -0.07
C GLY A 141 -2.52 19.30 0.67
N ARG A 142 -3.29 19.89 1.59
CA ARG A 142 -4.37 19.20 2.32
C ARG A 142 -5.33 18.43 1.42
N ASP A 143 -5.78 19.03 0.32
CA ASP A 143 -6.74 18.40 -0.59
C ASP A 143 -6.18 17.14 -1.26
N GLN A 144 -4.88 17.13 -1.55
CA GLN A 144 -4.20 15.94 -2.09
C GLN A 144 -4.14 14.82 -1.05
N ILE A 145 -3.84 15.14 0.21
CA ILE A 145 -3.87 14.15 1.30
C ILE A 145 -5.29 13.60 1.46
N LYS A 146 -6.27 14.49 1.55
CA LYS A 146 -7.68 14.16 1.81
C LYS A 146 -8.25 13.29 0.70
N SER A 147 -8.09 13.69 -0.56
CA SER A 147 -8.58 12.93 -1.71
C SER A 147 -7.98 11.53 -1.79
N THR A 148 -6.70 11.36 -1.44
CA THR A 148 -6.09 10.02 -1.44
C THR A 148 -6.71 9.12 -0.37
N TRP A 149 -6.94 9.64 0.84
CA TRP A 149 -7.63 8.88 1.89
C TRP A 149 -9.09 8.59 1.53
N GLU A 150 -9.83 9.58 1.06
CA GLU A 150 -11.24 9.43 0.68
C GLU A 150 -11.43 8.41 -0.44
N LYS A 151 -10.51 8.36 -1.41
CA LYS A 151 -10.53 7.35 -2.48
C LYS A 151 -10.60 5.93 -1.94
N TYR A 152 -9.79 5.59 -0.94
CA TYR A 152 -9.74 4.24 -0.38
C TYR A 152 -10.79 4.05 0.73
N LEU A 153 -11.06 5.05 1.58
CA LEU A 153 -12.06 4.91 2.64
C LEU A 153 -13.50 4.81 2.11
N SER A 154 -13.79 5.39 0.94
CA SER A 154 -15.10 5.27 0.29
C SER A 154 -15.33 3.92 -0.39
N GLY A 155 -14.31 3.04 -0.44
CA GLY A 155 -14.39 1.77 -1.16
C GLY A 155 -14.44 1.93 -2.69
N GLN A 156 -14.25 3.15 -3.22
CA GLN A 156 -14.14 3.42 -4.65
C GLN A 156 -12.74 3.07 -5.17
N ILE A 157 -12.32 1.84 -4.94
CA ILE A 157 -11.19 1.28 -5.66
C ILE A 157 -11.75 0.94 -7.03
N GLU A 158 -11.48 1.80 -8.02
CA GLU A 158 -11.50 1.35 -9.40
C GLU A 158 -10.56 0.16 -9.46
N ALA A 159 -11.13 -1.05 -9.49
CA ALA A 159 -10.40 -2.24 -9.82
C ALA A 159 -9.60 -1.88 -11.08
N ALA A 160 -8.28 -2.09 -11.04
CA ALA A 160 -7.47 -2.10 -12.25
C ALA A 160 -8.29 -2.82 -13.32
N PRO A 161 -8.35 -2.36 -14.58
CA PRO A 161 -9.25 -2.91 -15.58
C PRO A 161 -8.92 -4.39 -15.75
N SER A 162 -9.57 -5.24 -14.96
CA SER A 162 -9.73 -6.64 -15.26
C SER A 162 -10.47 -6.54 -16.56
N THR A 163 -9.82 -6.98 -17.63
CA THR A 163 -10.42 -7.18 -18.93
C THR A 163 -11.59 -8.13 -18.76
N GLN A 164 -12.71 -7.60 -18.27
CA GLN A 164 -14.02 -8.14 -18.46
C GLN A 164 -14.33 -7.83 -19.92
N ALA A 165 -13.76 -8.66 -20.80
CA ALA A 165 -14.41 -8.96 -22.05
C ALA A 165 -15.68 -9.75 -21.70
N SER A 166 -16.66 -9.07 -21.10
CA SER A 166 -18.07 -9.43 -21.18
C SER A 166 -18.55 -9.05 -22.57
N GLY A 167 -17.87 -9.58 -23.59
CA GLY A 167 -18.36 -9.63 -24.95
C GLY A 167 -18.95 -11.01 -25.10
N GLU A 168 -20.25 -11.08 -25.31
CA GLU A 168 -21.03 -12.27 -25.62
C GLU A 168 -20.23 -13.25 -26.49
N GLY A 169 -19.67 -14.29 -25.86
CA GLY A 169 -18.80 -15.24 -26.54
C GLY A 169 -19.60 -16.14 -27.48
N LYS A 170 -19.06 -16.42 -28.66
CA LYS A 170 -19.63 -17.42 -29.58
C LYS A 170 -19.26 -18.82 -29.14
N VAL A 171 -20.22 -19.72 -29.02
CA VAL A 171 -19.97 -21.14 -28.78
C VAL A 171 -19.77 -21.84 -30.12
N CYS A 172 -18.69 -22.59 -30.26
CA CYS A 172 -18.46 -23.40 -31.45
C CYS A 172 -19.43 -24.59 -31.47
N GLU A 173 -20.24 -24.71 -32.51
CA GLU A 173 -21.21 -25.81 -32.64
C GLU A 173 -20.54 -27.19 -32.82
N LYS A 174 -19.30 -27.22 -33.30
CA LYS A 174 -18.57 -28.46 -33.58
C LYS A 174 -17.86 -29.06 -32.37
N CYS A 175 -17.29 -28.22 -31.50
CA CYS A 175 -16.51 -28.69 -30.35
C CYS A 175 -17.02 -28.17 -29.00
N GLY A 176 -18.04 -27.31 -28.98
CA GLY A 176 -18.62 -26.74 -27.76
C GLY A 176 -17.77 -25.68 -27.08
N LYS A 177 -16.62 -25.29 -27.65
CA LYS A 177 -15.73 -24.30 -27.04
C LYS A 177 -16.30 -22.89 -27.13
N GLN A 178 -16.23 -22.15 -26.03
CA GLN A 178 -16.57 -20.73 -25.98
C GLN A 178 -15.39 -19.90 -26.51
N ASN A 179 -15.66 -19.06 -27.50
CA ASN A 179 -14.71 -18.17 -28.17
C ASN A 179 -15.14 -16.71 -28.00
N LEU A 180 -14.25 -15.76 -28.26
CA LEU A 180 -14.57 -14.34 -28.18
C LEU A 180 -15.57 -13.95 -29.29
N ALA A 181 -16.41 -12.94 -29.04
CA ALA A 181 -17.37 -12.43 -30.03
C ALA A 181 -16.72 -12.03 -31.36
N SER A 182 -15.47 -11.54 -31.30
CA SER A 182 -14.66 -11.12 -32.43
C SER A 182 -13.91 -12.25 -33.15
N SER A 183 -13.99 -13.49 -32.65
CA SER A 183 -13.33 -14.63 -33.27
C SER A 183 -14.07 -15.09 -34.54
N ASN A 184 -13.39 -15.03 -35.69
CA ASN A 184 -13.89 -15.62 -36.94
C ASN A 184 -13.73 -17.16 -36.97
N PHE A 185 -12.82 -17.71 -36.17
CA PHE A 185 -12.53 -19.13 -36.14
C PHE A 185 -12.46 -19.65 -34.70
N CYS A 186 -12.83 -20.91 -34.50
CA CYS A 186 -12.69 -21.58 -33.23
C CYS A 186 -11.21 -21.83 -32.92
N VAL A 187 -10.79 -21.39 -31.73
CA VAL A 187 -9.41 -21.56 -31.24
C VAL A 187 -8.99 -23.01 -31.09
N GLU A 188 -9.95 -23.93 -30.95
CA GLU A 188 -9.71 -25.32 -30.62
C GLU A 188 -9.78 -26.24 -31.85
N CYS A 189 -10.79 -26.07 -32.71
CA CYS A 189 -10.99 -26.96 -33.87
C CYS A 189 -10.84 -26.28 -35.24
N GLY A 190 -10.60 -24.96 -35.27
CA GLY A 190 -10.42 -24.19 -36.51
C GLY A 190 -11.70 -23.95 -37.32
N GLU A 191 -12.86 -24.36 -36.81
CA GLU A 191 -14.16 -24.16 -37.48
C GLU A 191 -14.52 -22.68 -37.60
N ASN A 192 -15.16 -22.27 -38.69
CA ASN A 192 -15.61 -20.90 -38.88
C ASN A 192 -16.80 -20.59 -37.94
N LEU A 193 -16.75 -19.47 -37.25
CA LEU A 193 -17.75 -19.04 -36.24
C LEU A 193 -18.64 -17.89 -36.74
N GLN A 194 -18.59 -17.55 -38.03
CA GLN A 194 -19.42 -16.49 -38.61
C GLN A 194 -20.89 -16.88 -38.69
#